data_AF-A0A8J5S3S5-F1
#
_entry.id   AF-A0A8J5S3S5-F1
#
_cell.length_a   1.000
_cell.length_b   1.000
_cell.length_c   1.000
_cell.angle_alpha   90.00
_cell.angle_beta   90.00
_cell.angle_gamma   90.00
#
_symmetry.space_group_name_H-M   'P 1'
#
loop_
_entity.id
_entity.type
_entity.pdbx_description
1 polymer ?
#
loop_
_entity_poly.entity_id
_entity_poly.type
_entity_poly.pdbx_seq_one_letter_code
_entity_poly.pdbx_strand_id
1 'polypeptide(L)'
;MGKQGGLPGDRKPGDGAGDKKDRKFEPPAAPSRVGRKQRKQKGPEAAARLPAVAPLSKCRLRLLKLERVKDYLLMEEEFVVSQERLRPSEDKTEEDRSKVDDLRGTPMSVGSLEEIIDESHAIVSSSVGPEYYVSILSFVDKDQLEPGCSILMHNKDGMNKIHKYVDM
;
A
#
# COMPACT_ATOMS: atom_id res chain seq x y z
N MET A 1 -23.17 26.62 55.68
CA MET A 1 -22.70 28.03 55.67
C MET A 1 -21.43 28.04 54.82
N GLY A 2 -21.31 28.57 53.60
CA GLY A 2 -21.99 29.69 52.95
C GLY A 2 -20.97 30.83 52.80
N LYS A 3 -20.38 31.01 51.60
CA LYS A 3 -20.33 32.27 50.82
C LYS A 3 -19.18 32.32 49.80
N GLN A 4 -19.57 32.78 48.61
CA GLN A 4 -18.76 33.26 47.48
C GLN A 4 -18.34 34.74 47.67
N GLY A 5 -17.39 35.17 46.82
CA GLY A 5 -17.12 36.58 46.44
C GLY A 5 -15.73 37.02 46.88
N GLY A 6 -14.88 37.69 46.09
CA GLY A 6 -14.97 38.32 44.77
C GLY A 6 -13.76 39.29 44.65
N LEU A 7 -13.17 39.36 43.45
CA LEU A 7 -12.04 40.20 42.95
C LEU A 7 -12.26 41.73 43.18
N PRO A 8 -11.28 42.68 43.01
CA PRO A 8 -10.28 42.85 41.92
C PRO A 8 -8.90 43.39 42.39
N GLY A 9 -7.84 43.62 41.62
CA GLY A 9 -7.49 43.55 40.20
C GLY A 9 -6.30 44.51 40.01
N ASP A 10 -5.30 44.17 39.18
CA ASP A 10 -4.40 45.18 38.61
C ASP A 10 -3.78 44.70 37.28
N ARG A 11 -3.57 45.67 36.38
CA ARG A 11 -3.46 45.53 34.93
C ARG A 11 -2.01 45.34 34.42
N LYS A 12 -1.91 44.60 33.30
CA LYS A 12 -0.84 44.42 32.25
C LYS A 12 0.03 45.68 31.91
N PRO A 13 1.17 45.62 31.14
CA PRO A 13 1.41 44.77 29.93
C PRO A 13 2.87 44.36 29.54
N GLY A 14 2.99 43.49 28.52
CA GLY A 14 4.13 43.38 27.55
C GLY A 14 5.37 42.61 28.04
N ASP A 15 6.19 41.89 27.26
CA ASP A 15 6.34 41.52 25.85
C ASP A 15 7.37 40.35 25.89
N GLY A 16 7.17 39.18 25.26
CA GLY A 16 7.69 38.95 23.90
C GLY A 16 9.17 38.53 23.85
N ALA A 17 9.52 37.28 24.19
CA ALA A 17 10.74 36.56 23.74
C ALA A 17 10.65 35.11 24.25
N GLY A 18 10.34 34.09 23.44
CA GLY A 18 11.22 33.57 22.41
C GLY A 18 11.60 32.12 22.77
N ASP A 19 10.60 31.25 22.91
CA ASP A 19 10.78 29.81 23.18
C ASP A 19 11.37 29.15 21.91
N LYS A 20 12.70 29.14 21.82
CA LYS A 20 13.43 28.35 20.82
C LYS A 20 13.28 26.88 21.18
N LYS A 21 12.15 26.28 20.79
CA LYS A 21 12.04 24.84 20.61
C LYS A 21 13.04 24.43 19.55
N ASP A 22 14.16 23.88 19.99
CA ASP A 22 15.10 23.13 19.17
C ASP A 22 14.31 22.07 18.40
N ARG A 23 14.07 22.36 17.11
CA ARG A 23 13.52 21.40 16.17
C ARG A 23 14.58 20.33 16.02
N LYS A 24 14.33 19.17 16.64
CA LYS A 24 15.10 17.95 16.35
C LYS A 24 15.11 17.78 14.83
N PHE A 25 16.28 17.96 14.26
CA PHE A 25 16.56 17.64 12.86
C PHE A 25 16.44 16.12 12.75
N GLU A 26 15.31 15.64 12.25
CA GLU A 26 15.22 14.26 11.78
C GLU A 26 15.98 14.18 10.46
N PRO A 27 17.03 13.34 10.36
CA PRO A 27 17.69 13.13 9.08
C PRO A 27 16.66 12.54 8.09
N PRO A 28 16.71 12.93 6.81
CA PRO A 28 15.83 12.35 5.79
C PRO A 28 15.94 10.83 5.82
N ALA A 29 14.81 10.16 5.67
CA ALA A 29 14.73 8.71 5.66
C ALA A 29 15.81 8.16 4.72
N ALA A 30 16.62 7.21 5.22
CA ALA A 30 17.66 6.60 4.42
C ALA A 30 17.04 6.09 3.10
N PRO A 31 17.70 6.29 1.94
CA PRO A 31 17.17 5.85 0.66
C PRO A 31 16.81 4.37 0.74
N SER A 32 15.63 4.01 0.23
CA SER A 32 15.21 2.62 0.21
C SER A 32 16.29 1.82 -0.51
N ARG A 33 16.87 0.85 0.22
CA ARG A 33 18.01 0.08 -0.24
C ARG A 33 17.54 -0.84 -1.35
N VAL A 34 17.65 -0.35 -2.57
CA VAL A 34 17.51 -1.07 -3.83
C VAL A 34 18.32 -2.38 -3.72
N GLY A 35 17.67 -3.53 -3.96
CA GLY A 35 18.35 -4.83 -4.06
C GLY A 35 18.07 -5.88 -2.98
N ARG A 36 17.21 -5.67 -1.98
CA ARG A 36 16.73 -6.79 -1.14
C ARG A 36 15.51 -7.44 -1.79
N LYS A 37 15.75 -8.48 -2.60
CA LYS A 37 14.70 -9.37 -3.16
C LYS A 37 13.65 -9.66 -2.11
N GLN A 38 12.47 -9.05 -2.26
CA GLN A 38 11.32 -9.39 -1.43
C GLN A 38 11.08 -10.89 -1.56
N ARG A 39 11.07 -11.58 -0.42
CA ARG A 39 10.86 -13.02 -0.35
C ARG A 39 9.48 -13.29 -0.94
N LYS A 40 9.41 -13.87 -2.15
CA LYS A 40 8.15 -14.27 -2.80
C LYS A 40 7.26 -14.91 -1.74
N GLN A 41 6.16 -14.23 -1.41
CA GLN A 41 5.19 -14.70 -0.45
C GLN A 41 4.74 -16.07 -0.95
N LYS A 42 4.93 -17.12 -0.14
CA LYS A 42 4.54 -18.48 -0.52
C LYS A 42 3.04 -18.43 -0.74
N GLY A 43 2.62 -18.75 -1.97
CA GLY A 43 1.26 -18.50 -2.45
C GLY A 43 0.16 -19.25 -1.66
N PRO A 44 -1.10 -19.15 -2.10
CA PRO A 44 -2.27 -19.71 -1.42
C PRO A 44 -2.21 -21.23 -1.20
N GLU A 45 -1.26 -21.92 -1.84
CA GLU A 45 -0.98 -23.34 -1.68
C GLU A 45 -0.71 -23.77 -0.22
N ALA A 46 -0.27 -22.85 0.64
CA ALA A 46 -0.10 -23.14 2.07
C ALA A 46 -1.44 -23.16 2.84
N ALA A 47 -2.44 -22.38 2.40
CA ALA A 47 -3.75 -22.29 3.04
C ALA A 47 -4.66 -23.50 2.72
N ALA A 48 -4.43 -24.17 1.59
CA ALA A 48 -5.23 -25.34 1.17
C ALA A 48 -4.82 -26.66 1.85
N ARG A 49 -3.78 -26.66 2.72
CA ARG A 49 -3.27 -27.90 3.32
C ARG A 49 -4.07 -28.28 4.55
N LEU A 50 -4.86 -29.35 4.43
CA LEU A 50 -5.57 -29.94 5.57
C LEU A 50 -4.60 -30.41 6.66
N PRO A 51 -4.97 -30.31 7.94
CA PRO A 51 -4.19 -30.86 9.04
C PRO A 51 -3.93 -32.35 8.86
N ALA A 52 -2.74 -32.82 9.24
CA ALA A 52 -2.39 -34.24 9.16
C ALA A 52 -3.24 -35.07 10.14
N VAL A 53 -4.16 -35.88 9.61
CA VAL A 53 -5.03 -36.75 10.43
C VAL A 53 -4.38 -38.12 10.60
N ALA A 54 -3.85 -38.39 11.79
CA ALA A 54 -3.46 -39.72 12.24
C ALA A 54 -4.52 -40.31 13.20
N PRO A 55 -4.84 -41.62 13.17
CA PRO A 55 -4.21 -42.71 12.40
C PRO A 55 -4.67 -42.76 10.93
N LEU A 56 -3.80 -43.26 10.04
CA LEU A 56 -4.14 -43.51 8.63
C LEU A 56 -5.02 -44.76 8.44
N SER A 57 -5.11 -45.64 9.44
CA SER A 57 -6.00 -46.79 9.40
C SER A 57 -7.47 -46.39 9.43
N LYS A 58 -8.34 -47.22 8.85
CA LYS A 58 -9.79 -47.03 8.93
C LYS A 58 -10.24 -47.30 10.37
N CYS A 59 -10.49 -46.24 11.12
CA CYS A 59 -10.89 -46.32 12.53
C CYS A 59 -11.87 -45.18 12.87
N ARG A 60 -12.69 -45.38 13.91
CA ARG A 60 -13.66 -44.39 14.37
C ARG A 60 -13.00 -43.07 14.81
N LEU A 61 -11.78 -43.13 15.34
CA LEU A 61 -11.00 -41.94 15.70
C LEU A 61 -10.65 -41.07 14.48
N ARG A 62 -10.34 -41.71 13.33
CA ARG A 62 -10.08 -40.97 12.08
C ARG A 62 -11.34 -40.28 11.59
N LEU A 63 -12.49 -40.95 11.66
CA LEU A 63 -13.79 -40.37 11.30
C LEU A 63 -14.08 -39.11 12.14
N LEU A 64 -13.99 -39.22 13.47
CA LEU A 64 -14.24 -38.09 14.39
C LEU A 64 -13.28 -36.91 14.15
N LYS A 65 -12.03 -37.16 13.76
CA LYS A 65 -11.08 -36.10 13.41
C LYS A 65 -11.41 -35.45 12.07
N LEU A 66 -11.85 -36.22 11.07
CA LEU A 66 -12.29 -35.68 9.78
C LEU A 66 -13.60 -34.88 9.91
N GLU A 67 -14.51 -35.30 10.77
CA GLU A 67 -15.73 -34.55 11.11
C GLU A 67 -15.37 -33.18 11.69
N ARG A 68 -14.43 -33.10 12.64
CA ARG A 68 -13.94 -31.81 13.14
C ARG A 68 -13.35 -30.93 12.05
N VAL A 69 -12.51 -31.50 11.16
CA VAL A 69 -11.94 -30.75 10.04
C VAL A 69 -13.04 -30.23 9.11
N LYS A 70 -14.06 -31.04 8.83
CA LYS A 70 -15.23 -30.63 8.04
C LYS A 70 -15.98 -29.49 8.72
N ASP A 71 -16.22 -29.57 10.02
CA ASP A 71 -16.95 -28.54 10.76
C ASP A 71 -16.20 -27.19 10.75
N TYR A 72 -14.87 -27.20 10.86
CA TYR A 72 -14.06 -25.99 10.74
C TYR A 72 -14.13 -25.39 9.34
N LEU A 73 -14.04 -26.22 8.28
CA LEU A 73 -14.12 -25.73 6.91
C LEU A 73 -15.50 -25.12 6.60
N LEU A 74 -16.59 -25.75 7.07
CA LEU A 74 -17.94 -25.20 6.91
C LEU A 74 -18.11 -23.88 7.68
N MET A 75 -17.53 -23.78 8.88
CA MET A 75 -17.53 -22.53 9.64
C MET A 75 -16.74 -21.43 8.93
N GLU A 76 -15.59 -21.75 8.34
CA GLU A 76 -14.80 -20.81 7.53
C GLU A 76 -15.56 -20.36 6.29
N GLU A 77 -16.22 -21.28 5.57
CA GLU A 77 -17.03 -20.97 4.38
C GLU A 77 -18.18 -20.02 4.71
N GLU A 78 -18.98 -20.35 5.73
CA GLU A 78 -20.08 -19.48 6.19
C GLU A 78 -19.56 -18.12 6.70
N PHE A 79 -18.39 -18.09 7.34
CA PHE A 79 -17.77 -16.85 7.78
C PHE A 79 -17.32 -15.99 6.59
N VAL A 80 -16.70 -16.57 5.57
CA VAL A 80 -16.29 -15.86 4.36
C VAL A 80 -17.52 -15.33 3.62
N VAL A 81 -18.55 -16.15 3.40
CA VAL A 81 -19.80 -15.72 2.74
C VAL A 81 -20.49 -14.59 3.51
N SER A 82 -20.53 -14.70 4.84
CA SER A 82 -21.10 -13.65 5.70
C SER A 82 -20.26 -12.36 5.68
N GLN A 83 -18.93 -12.49 5.67
CA GLN A 83 -18.01 -11.37 5.58
C GLN A 83 -18.08 -10.68 4.22
N GLU A 84 -18.15 -11.43 3.12
CA GLU A 84 -18.33 -10.91 1.76
C GLU A 84 -19.64 -10.10 1.66
N ARG A 85 -20.72 -10.62 2.24
CA ARG A 85 -22.01 -9.90 2.30
C ARG A 85 -21.97 -8.62 3.15
N LEU A 86 -21.16 -8.60 4.21
CA LEU A 86 -21.05 -7.46 5.14
C LEU A 86 -19.91 -6.49 4.77
N ARG A 87 -18.93 -6.93 3.99
CA ARG A 87 -17.80 -6.16 3.49
C ARG A 87 -17.82 -6.13 1.96
N PRO A 88 -18.59 -5.22 1.34
CA PRO A 88 -18.32 -4.74 -0.01
C PRO A 88 -17.02 -3.90 -0.05
N SER A 89 -16.00 -4.21 0.75
CA SER A 89 -14.70 -3.54 0.67
C SER A 89 -13.87 -4.06 -0.51
N GLU A 90 -14.15 -5.28 -1.00
CA GLU A 90 -13.63 -5.72 -2.31
C GLU A 90 -14.22 -4.84 -3.42
N ASP A 91 -15.50 -4.51 -3.36
CA ASP A 91 -16.14 -3.50 -4.22
C ASP A 91 -15.37 -2.18 -4.18
N LYS A 92 -15.02 -1.66 -3.00
CA LYS A 92 -14.21 -0.42 -2.91
C LYS A 92 -12.83 -0.56 -3.55
N THR A 93 -12.19 -1.72 -3.41
CA THR A 93 -10.87 -1.99 -3.98
C THR A 93 -10.95 -2.14 -5.50
N GLU A 94 -12.03 -2.74 -5.99
CA GLU A 94 -12.33 -2.92 -7.40
C GLU A 94 -12.77 -1.61 -8.06
N GLU A 95 -13.59 -0.80 -7.38
CA GLU A 95 -13.93 0.57 -7.74
C GLU A 95 -12.68 1.45 -7.82
N ASP A 96 -11.78 1.36 -6.84
CA ASP A 96 -10.53 2.11 -6.86
C ASP A 96 -9.59 1.62 -7.96
N ARG A 97 -9.56 0.31 -8.25
CA ARG A 97 -8.86 -0.24 -9.42
C ARG A 97 -9.44 0.28 -10.73
N SER A 98 -10.77 0.31 -10.85
CA SER A 98 -11.48 0.80 -12.02
C SER A 98 -11.17 2.28 -12.27
N LYS A 99 -11.25 3.12 -11.24
CA LYS A 99 -10.86 4.54 -11.31
C LYS A 99 -9.39 4.72 -11.72
N VAL A 100 -8.48 3.87 -11.25
CA VAL A 100 -7.07 3.90 -11.66
C VAL A 100 -6.91 3.51 -13.13
N ASP A 101 -7.72 2.56 -13.63
CA ASP A 101 -7.69 2.15 -15.03
C ASP A 101 -8.26 3.23 -15.96
N ASP A 102 -9.33 3.91 -15.55
CA ASP A 102 -9.86 5.09 -16.23
C ASP A 102 -8.84 6.24 -16.29
N LEU A 103 -8.07 6.44 -15.21
CA LEU A 103 -6.99 7.42 -15.16
C LEU A 103 -5.79 7.04 -16.03
N ARG A 104 -5.53 5.73 -16.19
CA ARG A 104 -4.47 5.20 -17.06
C ARG A 104 -4.78 5.43 -18.53
N GLY A 105 -6.03 5.22 -18.92
CA GLY A 105 -6.46 5.33 -20.30
C GLY A 105 -5.72 4.37 -21.25
N THR A 106 -6.15 4.37 -22.50
CA THR A 106 -5.50 3.67 -23.61
C THR A 106 -5.26 4.71 -24.70
N PRO A 107 -4.04 4.85 -25.29
CA PRO A 107 -2.88 3.96 -25.26
C PRO A 107 -1.82 4.33 -24.21
N MET A 108 -1.13 3.30 -23.69
CA MET A 108 0.07 3.47 -22.86
C MET A 108 1.32 3.38 -23.73
N SER A 109 2.27 4.29 -23.52
CA SER A 109 3.60 4.24 -24.12
C SER A 109 4.58 3.55 -23.16
N VAL A 110 5.56 2.84 -23.71
CA VAL A 110 6.65 2.25 -22.94
C VAL A 110 7.83 3.22 -22.97
N GLY A 111 8.41 3.47 -21.80
CA GLY A 111 9.65 4.23 -21.64
C GLY A 111 10.60 3.55 -20.66
N SER A 112 11.80 4.10 -20.52
CA SER A 112 12.76 3.68 -19.50
C SER A 112 12.92 4.77 -18.44
N LEU A 113 13.03 4.34 -17.18
CA LEU A 113 13.35 5.22 -16.06
C LEU A 113 14.85 5.50 -16.07
N GLU A 114 15.27 6.77 -16.04
CA GLU A 114 16.69 7.12 -15.97
C GLU A 114 17.09 7.45 -14.54
N GLU A 115 16.53 8.53 -13.99
CA GLU A 115 16.90 9.03 -12.66
C GLU A 115 15.66 9.40 -11.85
N ILE A 116 15.66 9.01 -10.57
CA ILE A 116 14.66 9.44 -9.60
C ILE A 116 15.22 10.70 -8.93
N ILE A 117 14.58 11.83 -9.16
CA ILE A 117 14.99 13.12 -8.60
C ILE A 117 14.44 13.27 -7.18
N ASP A 118 13.12 13.06 -7.04
CA ASP A 118 12.38 13.26 -5.80
C ASP A 118 11.49 12.04 -5.49
N GLU A 119 10.83 12.06 -4.34
CA GLU A 119 9.85 11.03 -3.97
C GLU A 119 8.61 10.98 -4.90
N SER A 120 8.32 12.03 -5.65
CA SER A 120 7.13 12.12 -6.51
C SER A 120 7.45 12.42 -7.98
N HIS A 121 8.73 12.56 -8.34
CA HIS A 121 9.16 12.93 -9.68
C HIS A 121 10.38 12.14 -10.14
N ALA A 122 10.37 11.78 -11.42
CA ALA A 122 11.47 11.10 -12.07
C ALA A 122 11.66 11.60 -13.52
N ILE A 123 12.88 11.43 -14.01
CA ILE A 123 13.24 11.62 -15.41
C ILE A 123 13.07 10.29 -16.13
N VAL A 124 12.34 10.35 -17.24
CA VAL A 124 12.05 9.17 -18.05
C VAL A 124 12.37 9.45 -19.50
N SER A 125 13.00 8.49 -20.15
CA SER A 125 13.28 8.54 -21.58
C SER A 125 12.18 7.79 -22.33
N SER A 126 11.45 8.48 -23.20
CA SER A 126 10.53 7.81 -24.13
C SER A 126 11.31 7.06 -25.20
N SER A 127 10.69 6.06 -25.83
CA SER A 127 11.29 5.31 -26.96
C SER A 127 11.76 6.19 -28.13
N VAL A 128 11.23 7.42 -28.23
CA VAL A 128 11.56 8.39 -29.29
C VAL A 128 12.69 9.35 -28.88
N GLY A 129 13.28 9.20 -27.69
CA GLY A 129 14.48 9.93 -27.26
C GLY A 129 14.30 11.25 -26.48
N PRO A 130 13.14 11.96 -26.43
CA PRO A 130 13.03 13.08 -25.51
C PRO A 130 12.88 12.58 -24.07
N GLU A 131 13.65 13.22 -23.18
CA GLU A 131 13.55 13.09 -21.73
C GLU A 131 12.34 13.89 -21.23
N TYR A 132 11.53 13.27 -20.39
CA TYR A 132 10.39 13.92 -19.76
C TYR A 132 10.54 13.96 -18.25
N TYR A 133 10.28 15.12 -17.66
CA TYR A 133 10.06 15.26 -16.24
C TYR A 133 8.64 14.82 -15.90
N VAL A 134 8.53 13.74 -15.13
CA VAL A 134 7.27 13.01 -14.95
C VAL A 134 6.98 12.80 -13.48
N SER A 135 5.70 12.95 -13.11
CA SER A 135 5.25 12.61 -11.76
C SER A 135 4.94 11.12 -11.62
N ILE A 136 5.42 10.53 -10.52
CA ILE A 136 5.14 9.15 -10.12
C ILE A 136 3.79 9.13 -9.40
N LEU A 137 2.87 8.30 -9.88
CA LEU A 137 1.57 8.14 -9.24
C LEU A 137 1.66 7.23 -8.01
N SER A 138 0.84 7.52 -7.00
CA SER A 138 0.87 6.84 -5.69
C SER A 138 0.57 5.34 -5.70
N PHE A 139 0.03 4.81 -6.79
CA PHE A 139 -0.20 3.37 -6.94
C PHE A 139 1.03 2.59 -7.42
N VAL A 140 2.13 3.29 -7.70
CA VAL A 140 3.40 2.67 -8.03
C VAL A 140 4.25 2.55 -6.77
N ASP A 141 4.75 1.35 -6.51
CA ASP A 141 5.67 1.08 -5.41
C ASP A 141 7.07 1.59 -5.77
N LYS A 142 7.58 2.54 -4.99
CA LYS A 142 8.87 3.21 -5.25
C LYS A 142 10.06 2.28 -5.02
N ASP A 143 9.89 1.27 -4.17
CA ASP A 143 10.95 0.32 -3.85
C ASP A 143 11.24 -0.67 -5.00
N GLN A 144 10.36 -0.71 -6.01
CA GLN A 144 10.50 -1.52 -7.21
C GLN A 144 11.03 -0.71 -8.42
N LEU A 145 11.18 0.60 -8.28
CA LEU A 145 11.68 1.46 -9.35
C LEU A 145 13.20 1.56 -9.26
N GLU A 146 13.89 0.87 -10.18
CA GLU A 146 15.34 0.98 -10.35
C GLU A 146 15.66 1.73 -11.65
N PRO A 147 16.76 2.51 -11.71
CA PRO A 147 17.26 3.06 -12.97
C PRO A 147 17.42 1.98 -14.05
N GLY A 148 16.98 2.26 -15.26
CA GLY A 148 16.97 1.31 -16.39
C GLY A 148 15.74 0.40 -16.44
N CYS A 149 14.80 0.54 -15.51
CA CYS A 149 13.55 -0.23 -15.53
C CYS A 149 12.59 0.25 -16.62
N SER A 150 11.85 -0.70 -17.20
CA SER A 150 10.77 -0.40 -18.14
C SER A 150 9.54 0.08 -17.40
N ILE A 151 9.00 1.21 -17.84
CA ILE A 151 7.83 1.85 -17.24
C ILE A 151 6.75 2.10 -18.28
N LEU A 152 5.51 2.09 -17.81
CA LEU A 152 4.35 2.49 -18.60
C LEU A 152 4.00 3.95 -18.34
N MET A 153 4.06 4.73 -19.41
CA MET A 153 3.73 6.14 -19.50
C MET A 153 2.39 6.32 -20.23
N HIS A 154 1.72 7.44 -20.02
CA HIS A 154 0.48 7.78 -20.72
C HIS A 154 0.75 8.79 -21.83
N ASN A 155 0.12 8.62 -22.99
CA ASN A 155 0.43 9.34 -24.24
C ASN A 155 -0.45 10.57 -24.49
N LYS A 156 -1.06 11.18 -23.45
CA LYS A 156 -1.95 12.33 -23.63
C LYS A 156 -1.20 13.63 -23.36
N ASP A 157 -1.19 14.49 -24.38
CA ASP A 157 -0.44 15.73 -24.50
C ASP A 157 -0.46 16.56 -23.19
N GLY A 158 0.67 16.53 -22.47
CA GLY A 158 0.95 17.45 -21.36
C GLY A 158 0.99 16.86 -19.94
N MET A 159 0.66 15.57 -19.74
CA MET A 159 0.78 14.92 -18.42
C MET A 159 1.28 13.49 -18.54
N ASN A 160 2.57 13.34 -18.84
CA ASN A 160 3.25 12.07 -18.73
C ASN A 160 3.29 11.70 -17.24
N LYS A 161 2.80 10.50 -16.89
CA LYS A 161 2.79 9.94 -15.53
C LYS A 161 3.21 8.48 -15.57
N ILE A 162 3.93 8.02 -14.55
CA ILE A 162 4.29 6.61 -14.42
C ILE A 162 3.10 5.86 -13.82
N HIS A 163 2.61 4.84 -14.54
CA HIS A 163 1.44 4.07 -14.13
C HIS A 163 1.78 2.65 -13.66
N LYS A 164 2.76 2.00 -14.27
CA LYS A 164 3.13 0.65 -13.89
C LYS A 164 4.60 0.43 -14.14
N TYR A 165 5.20 -0.31 -13.24
CA TYR A 165 6.43 -1.05 -13.49
C TYR A 165 6.11 -2.23 -14.40
N VAL A 166 6.95 -2.47 -15.41
CA VAL A 166 6.91 -3.68 -16.24
C VAL A 166 8.19 -4.45 -15.97
N ASP A 167 8.07 -5.54 -15.22
CA ASP A 167 9.13 -6.55 -15.06
C ASP A 167 9.23 -7.33 -16.37
N MET A 168 10.36 -7.25 -17.07
CA MET A 168 10.70 -8.12 -18.21
C MET A 168 11.72 -9.17 -17.76
#